data_AF-A0A7T6XRX1-F1
#
_entry.id   AF-A0A7T6XRX1-F1
#
_cell.length_a   1.000
_cell.length_b   1.000
_cell.length_c   1.000
_cell.angle_alpha   90.00
_cell.angle_beta   90.00
_cell.angle_gamma   90.00
#
_symmetry.space_group_name_H-M   'P 1'
#
loop_
_entity.id
_entity.type
_entity.pdbx_description
1 polymer ?
#
loop_
_entity_poly.entity_id
_entity_poly.type
_entity_poly.pdbx_seq_one_letter_code
_entity_poly.pdbx_strand_id
1 'polypeptide(L)'
;MTTLNPDHEHFFRYTSGRWLWDEEQQLRDRYKAFDVAGLQSLAAKAVRSDSCISITKLAEGGYNKVFRLIMNDGKRVLARIPNPNAGPAFYTTASEVATMELARDFLQIPVPRVFDWSATSNNAVGSEYTILEEVSGRFQQFGLQIH
;
A
#
# COMPACT_ATOMS: atom_id res chain seq x y z
N MET A 1 -1.33 -20.59 8.07
CA MET A 1 -0.77 -20.04 9.32
C MET A 1 0.24 -18.97 8.91
N THR A 2 -0.11 -17.70 9.07
CA THR A 2 0.75 -16.57 8.70
C THR A 2 1.91 -16.51 9.68
N THR A 3 3.12 -16.84 9.23
CA THR A 3 4.33 -16.72 10.06
C THR A 3 4.68 -15.23 10.19
N LEU A 4 4.19 -14.62 11.27
CA LEU A 4 4.56 -13.25 11.63
C LEU A 4 6.03 -13.24 12.07
N ASN A 5 6.92 -12.75 11.22
CA ASN A 5 8.31 -12.51 11.60
C ASN A 5 8.36 -11.28 12.54
N PRO A 6 8.87 -11.40 13.79
CA PRO A 6 8.96 -10.28 14.73
C PRO A 6 9.77 -9.08 14.19
N ASP A 7 10.72 -9.29 13.27
CA ASP A 7 11.48 -8.20 12.65
C ASP A 7 10.60 -7.22 11.85
N HIS A 8 9.42 -7.66 11.40
CA HIS A 8 8.49 -6.87 10.60
C HIS A 8 7.43 -6.14 11.43
N GLU A 9 7.49 -6.23 12.76
CA GLU A 9 6.46 -5.65 13.63
C GLU A 9 6.31 -4.13 13.44
N HIS A 10 7.40 -3.44 13.11
CA HIS A 10 7.42 -2.01 12.80
C HIS A 10 6.66 -1.65 11.51
N PHE A 11 6.45 -2.59 10.59
CA PHE A 11 5.63 -2.35 9.40
C PHE A 11 4.14 -2.27 9.73
N PHE A 12 3.69 -3.00 10.76
CA PHE A 12 2.29 -3.08 11.14
C PHE A 12 1.86 -1.94 12.08
N ARG A 13 2.77 -1.47 12.94
CA ARG A 13 2.50 -0.41 13.93
C ARG A 13 2.41 0.97 13.28
N TYR A 14 1.53 1.82 13.82
CA TYR A 14 1.48 3.23 13.43
C TYR A 14 2.66 4.01 14.05
N THR A 15 3.47 4.68 13.23
CA THR A 15 4.71 5.34 13.69
C THR A 15 4.79 6.84 13.36
N SER A 16 3.83 7.39 12.60
CA SER A 16 3.92 8.74 12.04
C SER A 16 3.22 9.84 12.86
N GLY A 17 2.64 9.52 14.02
CA GLY A 17 1.96 10.51 14.88
C GLY A 17 1.54 9.96 16.24
N ARG A 18 1.14 10.85 17.15
CA ARG A 18 0.58 10.55 18.48
C ARG A 18 -0.79 11.18 18.59
N TRP A 19 -1.76 10.51 19.20
CA TRP A 19 -3.12 11.03 19.35
C TRP A 19 -3.31 11.61 20.77
N LEU A 20 -3.96 12.77 20.86
CA LEU A 20 -4.23 13.43 22.15
C LEU A 20 -5.31 12.70 22.98
N TRP A 21 -6.12 11.83 22.36
CA TRP A 21 -7.13 10.98 22.99
C TRP A 21 -7.20 9.60 22.30
N ASP A 22 -7.54 8.55 23.06
CA ASP A 22 -7.74 7.15 22.61
C ASP A 22 -6.62 6.53 21.76
N GLU A 23 -5.37 6.89 22.06
CA GLU A 23 -4.17 6.47 21.32
C GLU A 23 -4.07 4.94 21.15
N GLU A 24 -4.32 4.17 22.20
CA GLU A 24 -4.27 2.70 22.09
C GLU A 24 -5.33 2.14 21.14
N GLN A 25 -6.54 2.70 21.15
CA GLN A 25 -7.61 2.26 20.26
C GLN A 25 -7.28 2.63 18.80
N GLN A 26 -6.77 3.85 18.60
CA GLN A 26 -6.30 4.35 17.30
C GLN A 26 -5.11 3.53 16.75
N LEU A 27 -4.25 3.01 17.63
CA LEU A 27 -3.16 2.09 17.29
C LEU A 27 -3.68 0.71 16.91
N ARG A 28 -4.62 0.15 17.68
CA ARG A 28 -5.26 -1.13 17.40
C ARG A 28 -6.03 -1.11 16.08
N ASP A 29 -6.82 -0.07 15.84
CA ASP A 29 -7.65 0.06 14.64
C ASP A 29 -6.83 0.27 13.36
N ARG A 30 -5.56 0.70 13.48
CA ARG A 30 -4.62 0.86 12.35
C ARG A 30 -3.59 -0.27 12.26
N TYR A 31 -3.60 -1.21 13.20
CA TYR A 31 -2.76 -2.40 13.16
C TYR A 31 -3.36 -3.40 12.17
N LYS A 32 -2.70 -3.58 11.04
CA LYS A 32 -3.05 -4.62 10.06
C LYS A 32 -1.83 -5.47 9.78
N ALA A 33 -1.86 -6.68 10.30
CA ALA A 33 -0.90 -7.70 9.92
C ALA A 33 -1.17 -8.12 8.48
N PHE A 34 -0.11 -8.23 7.69
CA PHE A 34 -0.14 -8.74 6.33
C PHE A 34 1.10 -9.60 6.08
N ASP A 35 1.02 -10.48 5.09
CA ASP A 35 2.15 -11.30 4.69
C ASP A 35 3.13 -10.49 3.84
N VAL A 36 4.27 -10.13 4.45
CA VAL A 36 5.34 -9.37 3.81
C VAL A 36 5.97 -10.16 2.67
N ALA A 37 6.18 -11.47 2.84
CA ALA A 37 6.76 -12.32 1.79
C ALA A 37 5.76 -12.48 0.63
N GLY A 38 4.47 -12.61 0.94
CA GLY A 38 3.39 -12.58 -0.03
C GLY A 38 3.38 -11.29 -0.87
N LEU A 39 3.51 -10.14 -0.22
CA LEU A 39 3.59 -8.84 -0.90
C LEU A 39 4.83 -8.72 -1.79
N GLN A 40 5.98 -9.15 -1.28
CA GLN A 40 7.24 -9.16 -2.03
C GLN A 40 7.15 -10.04 -3.30
N SER A 41 6.57 -11.22 -3.18
CA SER A 41 6.38 -12.15 -4.29
C SER A 41 5.43 -11.60 -5.35
N LEU A 42 4.28 -11.04 -4.92
CA LEU A 42 3.32 -10.42 -5.83
C LEU A 42 3.91 -9.20 -6.55
N ALA A 43 4.67 -8.37 -5.83
CA ALA A 43 5.34 -7.23 -6.43
C ALA A 43 6.37 -7.64 -7.48
N ALA A 44 7.22 -8.63 -7.18
CA ALA A 44 8.19 -9.15 -8.15
C ALA A 44 7.50 -9.70 -9.41
N LYS A 45 6.41 -10.47 -9.22
CA LYS A 45 5.60 -10.99 -10.31
C LYS A 45 4.96 -9.88 -11.16
N ALA A 46 4.42 -8.85 -10.52
CA ALA A 46 3.73 -7.74 -11.18
C ALA A 46 4.66 -6.96 -12.14
N VAL A 47 5.95 -6.83 -11.79
CA VAL A 47 6.95 -6.15 -12.64
C VAL A 47 7.89 -7.07 -13.41
N ARG A 48 7.60 -8.38 -13.41
CA ARG A 48 8.39 -9.42 -14.10
C ARG A 48 9.86 -9.38 -13.69
N SER A 49 10.10 -9.43 -12.39
CA SER A 49 11.43 -9.57 -11.76
C SER A 49 11.48 -10.89 -10.99
N ASP A 50 12.68 -11.45 -10.78
CA ASP A 50 12.79 -12.77 -10.15
C ASP A 50 12.47 -12.71 -8.65
N SER A 51 12.86 -11.63 -7.98
CA SER A 51 12.65 -11.48 -6.53
C SER A 51 12.70 -10.03 -6.06
N CYS A 52 12.09 -9.77 -4.91
CA CYS A 52 12.22 -8.52 -4.18
C CYS A 52 13.31 -8.66 -3.11
N ILE A 53 14.29 -7.75 -3.13
CA ILE A 53 15.46 -7.79 -2.24
C ILE A 53 15.32 -6.85 -1.04
N SER A 54 14.40 -5.88 -1.09
CA SER A 54 14.20 -4.92 -0.01
C SER A 54 12.77 -4.40 0.02
N ILE A 55 12.23 -4.26 1.22
CA ILE A 55 10.98 -3.55 1.50
C ILE A 55 11.23 -2.48 2.56
N THR A 56 10.70 -1.28 2.36
CA THR A 56 10.85 -0.16 3.30
C THR A 56 9.55 0.60 3.41
N LYS A 57 9.06 0.86 4.62
CA LYS A 57 7.89 1.70 4.84
C LYS A 57 8.28 3.17 4.59
N LEU A 58 7.75 3.78 3.54
CA LEU A 58 8.04 5.18 3.18
C LEU A 58 7.19 6.17 3.96
N ALA A 59 5.90 5.85 4.08
CA ALA A 59 4.92 6.74 4.67
C ALA A 59 3.78 5.94 5.26
N GLU A 60 3.16 6.53 6.28
CA GLU A 60 1.94 6.03 6.86
C GLU A 60 0.98 7.18 7.10
N GLY A 61 -0.09 7.20 6.31
CA GLY A 61 -1.18 8.15 6.46
C GLY A 61 -2.29 7.60 7.36
N GLY A 62 -3.33 8.41 7.55
CA GLY A 62 -4.52 8.00 8.31
C GLY A 62 -5.24 6.78 7.71
N TYR A 63 -5.14 6.59 6.39
CA TYR A 63 -5.93 5.61 5.63
C TYR A 63 -5.11 4.50 4.96
N ASN A 64 -3.81 4.70 4.71
CA ASN A 64 -2.97 3.75 3.97
C ASN A 64 -1.54 3.74 4.51
N LYS A 65 -0.91 2.56 4.51
CA LYS A 65 0.55 2.39 4.62
C LYS A 65 1.15 2.30 3.22
N VAL A 66 2.28 2.98 2.99
CA VAL A 66 3.00 2.98 1.71
C VAL A 66 4.39 2.40 1.91
N PHE A 67 4.70 1.37 1.12
CA PHE A 67 5.97 0.66 1.12
C PHE A 67 6.68 0.87 -0.21
N ARG A 68 7.99 1.09 -0.19
CA ARG A 68 8.87 0.94 -1.35
C ARG A 68 9.42 -0.47 -1.38
N LEU A 69 9.33 -1.11 -2.54
CA LEU A 69 9.95 -2.40 -2.80
C LEU A 69 11.02 -2.23 -3.88
N ILE A 70 12.18 -2.86 -3.66
CA ILE A 70 13.31 -2.86 -4.59
C ILE A 70 13.52 -4.29 -5.07
N MET A 71 13.53 -4.48 -6.37
CA MET A 71 13.72 -5.78 -7.02
C MET A 71 15.19 -6.09 -7.26
N ASN A 72 15.51 -7.37 -7.50
CA ASN A 72 16.87 -7.82 -7.80
C ASN A 72 17.46 -7.19 -9.07
N ASP A 73 16.62 -6.80 -10.03
CA ASP A 73 17.00 -6.14 -11.28
C ASP A 73 17.08 -4.60 -11.16
N GLY A 74 16.94 -4.06 -9.96
CA GLY A 74 17.00 -2.63 -9.68
C GLY A 74 15.70 -1.86 -9.92
N LYS A 75 14.63 -2.51 -10.42
CA LYS A 75 13.31 -1.89 -10.51
C LYS A 75 12.78 -1.55 -9.12
N ARG A 76 11.98 -0.49 -9.06
CA ARG A 76 11.36 -0.02 -7.82
C ARG A 76 9.88 0.19 -8.01
N VAL A 77 9.11 -0.18 -6.99
CA VAL A 77 7.65 -0.05 -6.97
C VAL A 77 7.18 0.44 -5.62
N LEU A 78 5.99 1.02 -5.62
CA LEU A 78 5.28 1.39 -4.41
C LEU A 78 4.15 0.39 -4.16
N ALA A 79 4.06 -0.16 -2.96
CA ALA A 79 2.90 -0.93 -2.51
C ALA A 79 2.11 -0.12 -1.50
N ARG A 80 0.79 -0.08 -1.66
CA ARG A 80 -0.14 0.53 -0.72
C ARG A 80 -0.99 -0.53 -0.06
N ILE A 81 -1.12 -0.46 1.25
CA ILE A 81 -1.99 -1.32 2.04
C ILE A 81 -3.00 -0.43 2.79
N PRO A 82 -4.31 -0.62 2.57
CA PRO A 82 -5.33 0.11 3.32
C PRO A 82 -5.34 -0.23 4.80
N ASN A 83 -5.48 0.81 5.63
CA ASN A 83 -5.73 0.64 7.05
C ASN A 83 -7.18 0.15 7.27
N PRO A 84 -7.45 -0.64 8.31
CA PRO A 84 -8.80 -1.16 8.61
C PRO A 84 -9.86 -0.06 8.81
N ASN A 85 -9.44 1.13 9.22
CA ASN A 85 -10.30 2.29 9.44
C ASN A 85 -10.74 3.03 8.16
N ALA A 86 -10.29 2.61 6.97
CA ALA A 86 -10.58 3.30 5.70
C ALA A 86 -11.98 3.03 5.12
N GLY A 87 -12.90 2.43 5.90
CA GLY A 87 -14.21 1.98 5.40
C GLY A 87 -14.11 0.66 4.61
N PRO A 88 -15.19 0.21 3.96
CA PRO A 88 -15.16 -1.05 3.20
C PRO A 88 -14.13 -0.95 2.08
N ALA A 89 -13.03 -1.71 2.22
CA ALA A 89 -11.86 -1.63 1.35
C ALA A 89 -12.17 -1.88 -0.14
N PHE A 90 -13.26 -2.60 -0.42
CA PHE A 90 -13.76 -2.83 -1.77
C PHE A 90 -14.11 -1.53 -2.51
N TYR A 91 -14.79 -0.59 -1.85
CA TYR A 91 -15.20 0.65 -2.49
C TYR A 91 -14.05 1.65 -2.63
N THR A 92 -13.10 1.68 -1.69
CA THR A 92 -12.00 2.65 -1.71
C THR A 92 -10.91 2.27 -2.70
N THR A 93 -10.44 1.02 -2.72
CA THR A 93 -9.40 0.60 -3.67
C THR A 93 -9.90 0.58 -5.11
N ALA A 94 -11.11 0.03 -5.36
CA ALA A 94 -11.67 0.00 -6.71
C ALA A 94 -12.01 1.40 -7.24
N SER A 95 -12.56 2.29 -6.39
CA SER A 95 -12.85 3.67 -6.81
C SER A 95 -11.57 4.48 -7.03
N GLU A 96 -10.51 4.24 -6.25
CA GLU A 96 -9.21 4.91 -6.45
C GLU A 96 -8.57 4.46 -7.77
N VAL A 97 -8.55 3.15 -8.06
CA VAL A 97 -8.05 2.62 -9.34
C VAL A 97 -8.89 3.13 -10.51
N ALA A 98 -10.21 3.08 -10.42
CA ALA A 98 -11.11 3.59 -11.46
C ALA A 98 -10.94 5.10 -11.69
N THR A 99 -10.70 5.87 -10.63
CA THR A 99 -10.41 7.31 -10.75
C THR A 99 -9.05 7.56 -11.37
N MET A 100 -8.03 6.75 -11.06
CA MET A 100 -6.71 6.85 -11.70
C MET A 100 -6.78 6.50 -13.20
N GLU A 101 -7.52 5.47 -13.58
CA GLU A 101 -7.75 5.12 -14.99
C GLU A 101 -8.52 6.24 -15.70
N LEU A 102 -9.59 6.76 -15.10
CA LEU A 102 -10.34 7.90 -15.64
C LEU A 102 -9.47 9.16 -15.77
N ALA A 103 -8.64 9.49 -14.77
CA ALA A 103 -7.76 10.66 -14.83
C ALA A 103 -6.66 10.52 -15.88
N ARG A 104 -6.17 9.31 -16.13
CA ARG A 104 -5.23 9.01 -17.22
C ARG A 104 -5.89 9.22 -18.58
N ASP A 105 -7.07 8.63 -18.77
CA ASP A 105 -7.72 8.54 -20.07
C ASP A 105 -8.46 9.82 -20.46
N PHE A 106 -9.05 10.53 -19.49
CA PHE A 106 -9.81 11.76 -19.73
C PHE A 106 -9.07 13.05 -19.37
N LEU A 107 -8.26 13.08 -18.31
CA LEU A 107 -7.64 14.32 -17.81
C LEU A 107 -6.17 14.51 -18.25
N GLN A 108 -5.55 13.51 -18.90
CA GLN A 108 -4.14 13.51 -19.32
C GLN A 108 -3.15 13.83 -18.19
N ILE A 109 -3.54 13.61 -16.92
CA ILE A 109 -2.68 13.83 -15.77
C ILE A 109 -1.70 12.65 -15.70
N PRO A 110 -0.39 12.88 -15.54
CA PRO A 110 0.58 11.79 -15.34
C PRO A 110 0.34 11.14 -13.97
N VAL A 111 -0.53 10.14 -13.95
CA VAL A 111 -0.78 9.29 -12.79
C VAL A 111 0.18 8.09 -12.81
N PRO A 112 0.67 7.63 -11.63
CA PRO A 112 1.49 6.44 -11.54
C PRO A 112 0.81 5.24 -12.21
N ARG A 113 1.57 4.42 -12.94
CA ARG A 113 1.03 3.17 -13.49
C ARG A 113 0.70 2.19 -12.36
N VAL A 114 -0.49 1.60 -12.41
CA VAL A 114 -0.85 0.45 -11.54
C VAL A 114 -0.34 -0.82 -12.22
N PHE A 115 0.44 -1.62 -11.48
CA PHE A 115 0.95 -2.90 -11.97
C PHE A 115 0.07 -4.07 -11.57
N ASP A 116 -0.47 -4.04 -10.34
CA ASP A 116 -1.35 -5.07 -9.81
C ASP A 116 -2.12 -4.53 -8.60
N TRP A 117 -3.29 -5.10 -8.30
CA TRP A 117 -4.08 -4.73 -7.12
C TRP A 117 -5.07 -5.83 -6.73
N SER A 118 -5.45 -5.84 -5.46
CA SER A 118 -6.53 -6.68 -4.95
C SER A 118 -7.35 -5.91 -3.93
N ALA A 119 -8.67 -5.93 -4.09
CA ALA A 119 -9.63 -5.35 -3.14
C ALA A 119 -10.19 -6.37 -2.14
N THR A 120 -9.61 -7.58 -2.07
CA THR A 120 -10.01 -8.59 -1.09
C THR A 120 -8.78 -9.10 -0.36
N SER A 121 -8.94 -9.63 0.85
CA SER A 121 -7.87 -10.30 1.58
C SER A 121 -7.60 -11.73 1.10
N ASN A 122 -8.37 -12.25 0.13
CA ASN A 122 -8.19 -13.59 -0.44
C ASN A 122 -7.06 -13.61 -1.48
N ASN A 123 -5.85 -13.26 -1.04
CA ASN A 123 -4.64 -13.24 -1.85
C ASN A 123 -3.41 -13.55 -0.96
N ALA A 124 -2.23 -13.69 -1.56
CA ALA A 124 -1.02 -14.07 -0.85
C ALA A 124 -0.56 -13.06 0.23
N VAL A 125 -0.98 -11.79 0.14
CA VAL A 125 -0.72 -10.74 1.15
C VAL A 125 -1.63 -10.90 2.37
N GLY A 126 -2.78 -11.56 2.23
CA GLY A 126 -3.81 -11.62 3.28
C GLY A 126 -4.49 -10.26 3.55
N SER A 127 -4.32 -9.29 2.65
CA SER A 127 -4.88 -7.95 2.73
C SER A 127 -5.09 -7.39 1.33
N GLU A 128 -5.95 -6.40 1.22
CA GLU A 128 -6.04 -5.53 0.05
C GLU A 128 -4.70 -4.82 -0.17
N TYR A 129 -4.37 -4.63 -1.45
CA TYR A 129 -3.14 -3.96 -1.85
C TYR A 129 -3.27 -3.28 -3.21
N THR A 130 -2.37 -2.34 -3.46
CA THR A 130 -2.14 -1.79 -4.80
C THR A 130 -0.63 -1.66 -5.02
N ILE A 131 -0.13 -2.21 -6.12
CA ILE A 131 1.26 -2.11 -6.56
C ILE A 131 1.32 -1.08 -7.71
N LEU A 132 2.18 -0.10 -7.55
CA LEU A 132 2.27 1.09 -8.37
C LEU A 132 3.71 1.31 -8.84
N GLU A 133 3.85 2.05 -9.94
CA GLU A 133 5.09 2.69 -10.35
C GLU A 133 5.60 3.67 -9.29
N GLU A 134 6.89 3.58 -8.96
CA GLU A 134 7.58 4.65 -8.24
C GLU A 134 7.93 5.77 -9.21
N VAL A 135 7.14 6.84 -9.20
CA VAL A 135 7.39 8.00 -10.06
C VAL A 135 8.43 8.90 -9.41
N SER A 136 9.55 9.13 -10.08
CA SER A 136 10.59 10.06 -9.63
C SER A 136 10.12 11.51 -9.86
N GLY A 137 9.29 12.02 -8.96
CA GLY A 137 8.76 13.38 -8.95
C GLY A 137 8.25 13.76 -7.56
N ARG A 138 8.18 15.07 -7.26
CA ARG A 138 7.67 15.59 -5.98
C ARG A 138 6.17 15.31 -5.91
N PHE A 139 5.78 14.16 -5.36
CA PHE A 139 4.38 13.81 -5.14
C PHE A 139 3.70 14.91 -4.30
N GLN A 140 2.84 15.71 -4.94
CA GLN A 140 1.75 16.35 -4.22
C GLN A 140 0.79 15.25 -3.83
N GLN A 141 0.59 15.12 -2.53
CA GLN A 141 -0.38 14.26 -1.89
C GLN A 141 -1.78 14.60 -2.44
N PHE A 142 -2.23 13.93 -3.49
CA PHE A 142 -3.64 13.97 -3.88
C PHE A 142 -4.45 13.15 -2.87
N GLY A 143 -4.62 13.76 -1.69
CA GLY A 143 -5.69 13.41 -0.79
C GLY A 143 -7.00 13.91 -1.39
N LEU A 144 -7.65 13.08 -2.21
CA LEU A 144 -9.07 13.25 -2.45
C LEU A 144 -9.82 12.81 -1.18
N GLN A 145 -9.84 13.72 -0.20
CA GLN A 145 -10.91 13.77 0.78
C GLN A 145 -12.11 14.38 0.06
N ILE A 146 -13.04 13.54 -0.36
CA ILE A 146 -14.40 13.97 -0.65
C ILE A 146 -15.08 14.17 0.72
N HIS A 147 -15.45 15.42 0.99
CA HIS A 147 -16.31 15.84 2.11
C HIS A 147 -17.72 15.25 1.96
#